data_AF-A0A3N2CZX6-F1
#
_entry.id   AF-A0A3N2CZX6-F1
#
_cell.length_a   1.000
_cell.length_b   1.000
_cell.length_c   1.000
_cell.angle_alpha   90.00
_cell.angle_beta   90.00
_cell.angle_gamma   90.00
#
_symmetry.space_group_name_H-M   'P 1'
#
loop_
_entity.id
_entity.type
_entity.pdbx_description
1 polymer ?
#
loop_
_entity_poly.entity_id
_entity_poly.type
_entity_poly.pdbx_seq_one_letter_code
_entity_poly.pdbx_strand_id
1 'polypeptide(L)'
;MSPTLTLLPRGAWTARAEAHARRADALTAGHRERRAAGSSHAVEDFLYTYYPLRPAVLRRWSPGAGVALADAAGSPVASARWFTTEGDAVRLDGRAYLADRGGAVRHHATLLAAVADRPPVFSCFGLHEWAIVYREPAGAHRHALPLRLGEAGTDAVVERHQITCSHYDAFRFFTPEATGRNELRPTRELQVELDQPGCLHVGMDLVIRLGCTWHAEGPQPRV
;
A
#
# COMPACT_ATOMS: atom_id res chain seq x y z
N MET A 1 15.65 3.20 -27.37
CA MET A 1 16.96 3.28 -26.68
C MET A 1 16.89 2.36 -25.48
N SER A 2 17.81 1.40 -25.34
CA SER A 2 17.92 0.62 -24.10
C SER A 2 18.24 1.58 -22.96
N PRO A 3 17.52 1.52 -21.82
CA PRO A 3 17.81 2.41 -20.70
C PRO A 3 19.25 2.19 -20.24
N THR A 4 19.99 3.28 -20.01
CA THR A 4 21.35 3.23 -19.47
C THR A 4 21.30 2.59 -18.08
N LEU A 5 21.97 1.46 -17.92
CA LEU A 5 22.09 0.80 -16.63
C LEU A 5 23.16 1.50 -15.80
N THR A 6 22.79 1.88 -14.57
CA THR A 6 23.75 2.37 -13.58
C THR A 6 24.34 1.17 -12.84
N LEU A 7 25.65 0.94 -12.97
CA LEU A 7 26.33 -0.09 -12.20
C LEU A 7 26.64 0.43 -10.79
N LEU A 8 26.16 -0.28 -9.77
CA LEU A 8 26.39 0.02 -8.36
C LEU A 8 27.48 -0.92 -7.82
N PRO A 9 28.65 -0.39 -7.39
CA PRO A 9 29.74 -1.22 -6.87
C PRO A 9 29.34 -2.02 -5.63
N ARG A 10 30.01 -3.16 -5.40
CA ARG A 10 29.71 -4.07 -4.29
C ARG A 10 29.55 -3.37 -2.94
N GLY A 11 30.57 -2.62 -2.52
CA GLY A 11 30.55 -1.91 -1.25
C GLY A 11 29.42 -0.88 -1.12
N ALA A 12 29.00 -0.26 -2.23
CA ALA A 12 27.93 0.72 -2.22
C ALA A 12 26.54 0.06 -2.07
N TRP A 13 26.28 -1.03 -2.78
CA TRP A 13 24.98 -1.69 -2.69
C TRP A 13 24.81 -2.49 -1.40
N THR A 14 25.86 -3.13 -0.89
CA THR A 14 25.79 -3.84 0.40
C THR A 14 25.52 -2.86 1.54
N ALA A 15 26.20 -1.71 1.57
CA ALA A 15 25.97 -0.66 2.57
C ALA A 15 24.52 -0.13 2.53
N ARG A 16 23.94 0.05 1.33
CA ARG A 16 22.53 0.45 1.17
C ARG A 16 21.57 -0.64 1.65
N ALA A 17 21.84 -1.90 1.31
CA ALA A 17 21.03 -3.04 1.73
C ALA A 17 21.02 -3.20 3.26
N GLU A 18 22.19 -3.07 3.91
CA GLU A 18 22.31 -3.12 5.36
C GLU A 18 21.64 -1.93 6.04
N ALA A 19 21.80 -0.72 5.51
CA ALA A 19 21.11 0.46 6.02
C ALA A 19 19.59 0.32 5.93
N HIS A 20 19.09 -0.25 4.83
CA HIS A 20 17.67 -0.58 4.67
C HIS A 20 17.22 -1.62 5.70
N ALA A 21 17.97 -2.70 5.86
CA ALA A 21 17.67 -3.73 6.84
C ALA A 21 17.58 -3.16 8.27
N ARG A 22 18.53 -2.31 8.68
CA ARG A 22 18.51 -1.63 9.99
C ARG A 22 17.26 -0.76 10.17
N ARG A 23 16.86 0.01 9.15
CA ARG A 23 15.63 0.82 9.23
C ARG A 23 14.38 -0.04 9.34
N ALA A 24 14.27 -1.09 8.53
CA ALA A 24 13.16 -2.03 8.62
C ALA A 24 13.13 -2.74 9.98
N ASP A 25 14.30 -3.08 10.53
CA ASP A 25 14.42 -3.70 11.84
C ASP A 25 13.99 -2.76 12.97
N ALA A 26 14.35 -1.47 12.91
CA ALA A 26 13.88 -0.47 13.86
C ALA A 26 12.36 -0.25 13.77
N LEU A 27 11.83 -0.08 12.55
CA LEU A 27 10.40 0.18 12.32
C LEU A 27 9.49 -0.99 12.72
N THR A 28 10.02 -2.22 12.76
CA THR A 28 9.24 -3.42 13.07
C THR A 28 9.56 -4.02 14.45
N ALA A 29 10.42 -3.38 15.24
CA ALA A 29 10.86 -3.88 16.54
C ALA A 29 9.69 -4.14 17.49
N GLY A 30 8.84 -3.13 17.73
CA GLY A 30 7.72 -3.25 18.68
C GLY A 30 6.74 -4.36 18.31
N HIS A 31 6.43 -4.54 17.02
CA HIS A 31 5.57 -5.65 16.58
C HIS A 31 6.19 -7.01 16.84
N ARG A 32 7.50 -7.19 16.57
CA ARG A 32 8.18 -8.47 16.82
C ARG A 32 8.26 -8.79 18.31
N GLU A 33 8.54 -7.79 19.14
CA GLU A 33 8.58 -7.93 20.60
C GLU A 33 7.22 -8.37 21.14
N ARG A 34 6.12 -7.71 20.73
CA ARG A 34 4.76 -8.10 21.11
C ARG A 34 4.43 -9.51 20.66
N ARG A 35 4.73 -9.87 19.40
CA ARG A 35 4.50 -11.22 18.88
C ARG A 35 5.27 -12.29 19.66
N ALA A 36 6.52 -12.02 20.03
CA ALA A 36 7.34 -12.93 20.83
C ALA A 36 6.79 -13.09 22.26
N ALA A 37 6.27 -12.00 22.85
CA ALA A 37 5.66 -12.01 24.17
C ALA A 37 4.20 -12.51 24.21
N GLY A 38 3.60 -12.80 23.05
CA GLY A 38 2.17 -13.17 22.95
C GLY A 38 1.20 -12.03 23.26
N SER A 39 1.67 -10.78 23.30
CA SER A 39 0.84 -9.60 23.50
C SER A 39 0.42 -8.97 22.16
N SER A 40 -0.58 -8.09 22.21
CA SER A 40 -1.06 -7.35 21.04
C SER A 40 -1.40 -5.92 21.39
N HIS A 41 -1.33 -5.03 20.40
CA HIS A 41 -1.73 -3.64 20.51
C HIS A 41 -2.68 -3.30 19.36
N ALA A 42 -3.94 -2.96 19.68
CA ALA A 42 -5.02 -2.81 18.70
C ALA A 42 -4.68 -1.84 17.55
N VAL A 43 -4.00 -0.73 17.83
CA VAL A 43 -3.61 0.26 16.80
C VAL A 43 -2.33 -0.15 16.04
N GLU A 44 -1.21 -0.39 16.73
CA GLU A 44 0.04 -0.70 16.03
C GLU A 44 -0.01 -2.02 15.24
N ASP A 45 -0.68 -3.05 15.75
CA ASP A 45 -0.78 -4.34 15.06
C ASP A 45 -1.79 -4.30 13.90
N PHE A 46 -2.69 -3.30 13.89
CA PHE A 46 -3.62 -3.10 12.77
C PHE A 46 -2.88 -2.90 11.45
N LEU A 47 -1.72 -2.23 11.42
CA LEU A 47 -0.92 -2.03 10.20
C LEU A 47 -0.51 -3.35 9.54
N TYR A 48 -0.25 -4.38 10.34
CA TYR A 48 0.19 -5.70 9.87
C TYR A 48 -0.98 -6.53 9.34
N THR A 49 -2.18 -6.33 9.90
CA THR A 49 -3.42 -6.94 9.41
C THR A 49 -3.97 -6.22 8.18
N TYR A 50 -3.88 -4.89 8.15
CA TYR A 50 -4.44 -4.04 7.09
C TYR A 50 -3.59 -4.05 5.82
N TYR A 51 -2.26 -4.01 5.93
CA TYR A 51 -1.33 -4.02 4.77
C TYR A 51 -0.67 -5.37 4.48
N PRO A 52 -1.28 -6.48 4.95
CA PRO A 52 -0.62 -7.78 5.17
C PRO A 52 0.92 -7.75 5.26
N LEU A 53 1.44 -6.84 6.08
CA LEU A 53 2.85 -6.47 6.07
C LEU A 53 3.68 -7.54 6.77
N ARG A 54 4.71 -8.07 6.11
CA ARG A 54 5.62 -9.04 6.73
C ARG A 54 6.96 -8.36 7.05
N PRO A 55 7.41 -8.32 8.33
CA PRO A 55 8.70 -7.73 8.68
C PRO A 55 9.88 -8.26 7.84
N ALA A 56 9.91 -9.55 7.56
CA ALA A 56 10.94 -10.16 6.71
C ALA A 56 10.92 -9.64 5.28
N VAL A 57 9.73 -9.38 4.71
CA VAL A 57 9.58 -8.81 3.37
C VAL A 57 10.01 -7.35 3.36
N LEU A 58 9.60 -6.56 4.36
CA LEU A 58 10.05 -5.17 4.53
C LEU A 58 11.57 -5.05 4.65
N ARG A 59 12.21 -6.01 5.31
CA ARG A 59 13.67 -6.03 5.51
C ARG A 59 14.43 -6.27 4.22
N ARG A 60 13.78 -6.79 3.18
CA ARG A 60 14.42 -7.08 1.90
C ARG A 60 14.63 -5.79 1.12
N TRP A 61 15.87 -5.58 0.69
CA TRP A 61 16.25 -4.43 -0.15
C TRP A 61 16.24 -4.81 -1.63
N SER A 62 15.99 -3.83 -2.50
CA SER A 62 16.07 -3.96 -3.96
C SER A 62 16.79 -2.74 -4.55
N PRO A 63 17.62 -2.93 -5.59
CA PRO A 63 18.24 -1.80 -6.31
C PRO A 63 17.25 -1.01 -7.18
N GLY A 64 16.05 -1.55 -7.43
CA GLY A 64 15.07 -0.97 -8.34
C GLY A 64 15.40 -1.17 -9.82
N ALA A 65 14.61 -0.56 -10.70
CA ALA A 65 14.83 -0.60 -12.14
C ALA A 65 16.00 0.31 -12.56
N GLY A 66 16.69 -0.07 -13.65
CA GLY A 66 17.78 0.74 -14.21
C GLY A 66 19.12 0.64 -13.46
N VAL A 67 19.21 -0.20 -12.43
CA VAL A 67 20.43 -0.41 -11.64
C VAL A 67 20.89 -1.86 -11.74
N ALA A 68 22.18 -2.05 -11.98
CA ALA A 68 22.87 -3.34 -11.90
C ALA A 68 23.81 -3.36 -10.69
N LEU A 69 23.91 -4.49 -9.99
CA LEU A 69 24.77 -4.68 -8.83
C LEU A 69 26.04 -5.40 -9.26
N ALA A 70 27.21 -4.82 -9.03
CA ALA A 70 28.48 -5.50 -9.27
C ALA A 70 28.73 -6.61 -8.22
N ASP A 71 29.41 -7.68 -8.64
CA ASP A 71 29.86 -8.80 -7.79
C ASP A 71 28.73 -9.39 -6.92
N ALA A 72 27.57 -9.63 -7.54
CA ALA A 72 26.33 -9.95 -6.86
C ALA A 72 25.76 -11.33 -7.23
N ALA A 73 26.40 -12.12 -8.10
CA ALA A 73 25.88 -13.41 -8.56
C ALA A 73 25.59 -14.41 -7.41
N GLY A 74 26.36 -14.35 -6.32
CA GLY A 74 26.14 -15.16 -5.12
C GLY A 74 25.23 -14.52 -4.04
N SER A 75 24.64 -13.35 -4.32
CA SER A 75 23.80 -12.64 -3.34
C SER A 75 22.36 -13.18 -3.31
N PRO A 76 21.60 -12.96 -2.22
CA PRO A 76 20.16 -13.26 -2.17
C PRO A 76 19.32 -12.49 -3.21
N VAL A 77 19.87 -11.43 -3.81
CA VAL A 77 19.21 -10.69 -4.89
C VAL A 77 19.28 -11.47 -6.21
N ALA A 78 20.28 -12.32 -6.40
CA ALA A 78 20.42 -13.13 -7.63
C ALA A 78 19.31 -14.17 -7.78
N SER A 79 18.85 -14.75 -6.67
CA SER A 79 17.77 -15.75 -6.63
C SER A 79 16.37 -15.14 -6.55
N ALA A 80 16.29 -13.81 -6.52
CA ALA A 80 15.05 -13.07 -6.45
C ALA A 80 14.18 -13.25 -7.70
N ARG A 81 12.86 -13.28 -7.51
CA ARG A 81 11.91 -13.19 -8.62
C ARG A 81 12.18 -11.95 -9.47
N TRP A 82 12.19 -12.14 -10.80
CA TRP A 82 12.46 -11.11 -11.81
C TRP A 82 13.85 -10.48 -11.78
N PHE A 83 14.83 -11.10 -11.14
CA PHE A 83 16.23 -10.70 -11.29
C PHE A 83 16.96 -11.66 -12.22
N THR A 84 17.96 -11.13 -12.91
CA THR A 84 18.83 -11.88 -13.80
C THR A 84 20.29 -11.56 -13.52
N THR A 85 21.16 -12.54 -13.75
CA THR A 85 22.60 -12.46 -13.55
C THR A 85 23.29 -12.43 -14.92
N GLU A 86 24.10 -11.41 -15.17
CA GLU A 86 24.90 -11.23 -16.38
C GLU A 86 26.38 -11.12 -15.98
N GLY A 87 27.15 -12.19 -16.20
CA GLY A 87 28.50 -12.30 -15.62
C GLY A 87 28.41 -12.37 -14.10
N ASP A 88 29.06 -11.45 -13.40
CA ASP A 88 28.94 -11.30 -11.93
C ASP A 88 27.96 -10.18 -11.52
N ALA A 89 27.30 -9.53 -12.48
CA ALA A 89 26.37 -8.46 -12.20
C ALA A 89 24.93 -8.98 -12.08
N VAL A 90 24.15 -8.45 -11.12
CA VAL A 90 22.74 -8.80 -10.93
C VAL A 90 21.86 -7.56 -11.12
N ARG A 91 20.78 -7.69 -11.88
CA ARG A 91 19.82 -6.60 -12.12
C ARG A 91 18.40 -7.11 -12.23
N LEU A 92 17.44 -6.20 -12.09
CA LEU A 92 16.06 -6.47 -12.42
C LEU A 92 15.94 -6.79 -13.92
N ASP A 93 15.35 -7.95 -14.24
CA ASP A 93 14.83 -8.24 -15.56
C ASP A 93 13.48 -7.53 -15.75
N GLY A 94 13.55 -6.31 -16.28
CA GLY A 94 12.37 -5.50 -16.57
C GLY A 94 11.40 -6.17 -17.55
N ARG A 95 11.87 -7.05 -18.45
CA ARG A 95 10.96 -7.76 -19.37
C ARG A 95 10.18 -8.83 -18.62
N ALA A 96 10.86 -9.67 -17.84
CA ALA A 96 10.18 -10.67 -17.02
C ALA A 96 9.21 -10.02 -16.02
N TYR A 97 9.62 -8.89 -15.41
CA TYR A 97 8.77 -8.11 -14.52
C TYR A 97 7.53 -7.58 -15.22
N LEU A 98 7.66 -6.93 -16.39
CA LEU A 98 6.53 -6.36 -17.12
C LEU A 98 5.65 -7.44 -17.77
N ALA A 99 6.19 -8.60 -18.14
CA ALA A 99 5.39 -9.73 -18.60
C ALA A 99 4.41 -10.19 -17.50
N ASP A 100 4.86 -10.22 -16.23
CA ASP A 100 4.05 -10.64 -15.10
C ASP A 100 3.19 -9.51 -14.50
N ARG A 101 3.73 -8.29 -14.39
CA ARG A 101 3.12 -7.16 -13.66
C ARG A 101 2.72 -5.99 -14.54
N GLY A 102 2.88 -6.08 -15.86
CA GLY A 102 2.67 -4.96 -16.78
C GLY A 102 1.27 -4.38 -16.77
N GLY A 103 0.23 -5.22 -16.56
CA GLY A 103 -1.14 -4.74 -16.39
C GLY A 103 -1.29 -3.80 -15.20
N ALA A 104 -0.75 -4.19 -14.04
CA ALA A 104 -0.72 -3.35 -12.85
C ALA A 104 0.12 -2.08 -13.10
N VAL A 105 1.32 -2.18 -13.66
CA VAL A 105 2.16 -1.00 -13.95
C VAL A 105 1.43 0.01 -14.82
N ARG A 106 0.77 -0.43 -15.89
CA ARG A 106 -0.03 0.44 -16.76
C ARG A 106 -1.18 1.10 -16.01
N HIS A 107 -1.94 0.32 -15.23
CA HIS A 107 -3.03 0.86 -14.42
C HIS A 107 -2.57 1.96 -13.47
N HIS A 108 -1.49 1.71 -12.70
CA HIS A 108 -0.96 2.70 -11.76
C HIS A 108 -0.41 3.93 -12.47
N ALA A 109 0.28 3.77 -13.60
CA ALA A 109 0.78 4.89 -14.40
C ALA A 109 -0.38 5.77 -14.91
N THR A 110 -1.45 5.15 -15.44
CA THR A 110 -2.65 5.87 -15.88
C THR A 110 -3.34 6.58 -14.72
N LEU A 111 -3.52 5.91 -13.58
CA LEU A 111 -4.13 6.50 -12.38
C LEU A 111 -3.31 7.69 -11.87
N LEU A 112 -2.00 7.53 -11.75
CA LEU A 112 -1.08 8.58 -11.30
C LEU A 112 -1.12 9.80 -12.20
N ALA A 113 -1.06 9.61 -13.51
CA ALA A 113 -1.15 10.72 -14.47
C ALA A 113 -2.51 11.43 -14.35
N ALA A 114 -3.61 10.67 -14.28
CA ALA A 114 -4.95 11.23 -14.16
C ALA A 114 -5.14 12.03 -12.86
N VAL A 115 -4.56 11.58 -11.75
CA VAL A 115 -4.67 12.25 -10.45
C VAL A 115 -3.75 13.47 -10.35
N ALA A 116 -2.54 13.41 -10.92
CA ALA A 116 -1.54 14.48 -10.81
C ALA A 116 -2.00 15.81 -11.41
N ASP A 117 -2.78 15.77 -12.49
CA ASP A 117 -3.21 16.97 -13.23
C ASP A 117 -4.54 17.58 -12.73
N ARG A 118 -5.20 16.96 -11.74
CA ARG A 118 -6.50 17.41 -11.23
C ARG A 118 -6.38 18.46 -10.12
N PRO A 119 -7.26 19.48 -10.09
CA PRO A 119 -7.43 20.31 -8.90
C PRO A 119 -7.84 19.45 -7.69
N PRO A 120 -7.20 19.59 -6.52
CA PRO A 120 -7.51 18.78 -5.35
C PRO A 120 -8.83 19.19 -4.68
N VAL A 121 -9.61 18.18 -4.28
CA VAL A 121 -10.82 18.34 -3.47
C VAL A 121 -10.56 17.83 -2.06
N PHE A 122 -10.80 18.68 -1.06
CA PHE A 122 -10.52 18.40 0.37
C PHE A 122 -11.79 18.24 1.21
N SER A 123 -12.96 18.16 0.59
CA SER A 123 -14.26 18.12 1.28
C SER A 123 -14.64 16.77 1.90
N CYS A 124 -13.81 15.73 1.75
CA CYS A 124 -14.13 14.41 2.27
C CYS A 124 -14.06 14.35 3.81
N PHE A 125 -13.17 15.14 4.44
CA PHE A 125 -12.98 15.24 5.90
C PHE A 125 -12.94 13.91 6.68
N GLY A 126 -12.54 12.80 6.04
CA GLY A 126 -12.55 11.47 6.68
C GLY A 126 -13.96 10.91 6.93
N LEU A 127 -15.02 11.53 6.40
CA LEU A 127 -16.42 11.12 6.65
C LEU A 127 -16.73 9.69 6.18
N HIS A 128 -15.90 9.11 5.31
CA HIS A 128 -15.99 7.71 4.94
C HIS A 128 -15.79 6.76 6.13
N GLU A 129 -14.98 7.11 7.14
CA GLU A 129 -14.79 6.25 8.32
C GLU A 129 -16.09 6.12 9.12
N TRP A 130 -16.84 7.21 9.22
CA TRP A 130 -18.15 7.25 9.87
C TRP A 130 -19.18 6.43 9.09
N ALA A 131 -19.14 6.51 7.75
CA ALA A 131 -20.00 5.74 6.86
C ALA A 131 -19.74 4.22 6.91
N ILE A 132 -18.51 3.80 7.24
CA ILE A 132 -18.14 2.38 7.37
C ILE A 132 -18.84 1.71 8.57
N VAL A 133 -19.17 2.46 9.61
CA VAL A 133 -19.81 1.96 10.84
C VAL A 133 -21.23 2.50 11.05
N TYR A 134 -21.79 3.18 10.05
CA TYR A 134 -23.11 3.80 10.14
C TYR A 134 -24.23 2.78 10.35
N ARG A 135 -25.00 2.94 11.43
CA ARG A 135 -26.05 2.01 11.89
C ARG A 135 -25.57 0.58 12.14
N GLU A 136 -24.25 0.39 12.26
CA GLU A 136 -23.70 -0.88 12.66
C GLU A 136 -23.92 -1.07 14.18
N PRO A 137 -24.56 -2.17 14.62
CA PRO A 137 -24.87 -2.35 16.02
C PRO A 137 -23.60 -2.58 16.86
N ALA A 138 -23.68 -2.24 18.15
CA ALA A 138 -22.62 -2.50 19.10
C ALA A 138 -22.17 -3.98 19.04
N GLY A 139 -20.85 -4.19 18.92
CA GLY A 139 -20.26 -5.53 18.82
C GLY A 139 -20.21 -6.13 17.41
N ALA A 140 -20.80 -5.49 16.40
CA ALA A 140 -20.61 -5.88 15.00
C ALA A 140 -19.41 -5.19 14.33
N HIS A 141 -18.81 -4.18 14.98
CA HIS A 141 -17.64 -3.48 14.47
C HIS A 141 -16.45 -4.42 14.23
N ARG A 142 -15.73 -4.18 13.14
CA ARG A 142 -14.53 -4.96 12.76
C ARG A 142 -13.36 -4.83 13.76
N HIS A 143 -13.39 -3.85 14.65
CA HIS A 143 -12.38 -3.62 15.68
C HIS A 143 -12.99 -3.67 17.09
N ALA A 144 -12.19 -4.07 18.07
CA ALA A 144 -12.62 -4.19 19.46
C ALA A 144 -12.69 -2.85 20.23
N LEU A 145 -12.23 -1.75 19.62
CA LEU A 145 -12.23 -0.43 20.26
C LEU A 145 -13.63 0.21 20.19
N PRO A 146 -14.06 0.95 21.24
CA PRO A 146 -15.33 1.65 21.23
C PRO A 146 -15.30 2.84 20.25
N LEU A 147 -16.46 3.18 19.69
CA LEU A 147 -16.63 4.39 18.89
C LEU A 147 -16.50 5.64 19.76
N ARG A 148 -15.76 6.65 19.28
CA ARG A 148 -15.50 7.89 20.04
C ARG A 148 -16.78 8.64 20.46
N LEU A 149 -17.81 8.62 19.62
CA LEU A 149 -19.10 9.28 19.87
C LEU A 149 -20.23 8.30 20.23
N GLY A 150 -19.91 7.01 20.42
CA GLY A 150 -20.90 5.94 20.43
C GLY A 150 -21.61 5.79 19.08
N GLU A 151 -22.54 4.85 19.00
CA GLU A 151 -23.30 4.52 17.79
C GLU A 151 -24.19 5.70 17.39
N ALA A 152 -25.00 6.22 18.32
CA ALA A 152 -25.94 7.31 18.04
C ALA A 152 -25.24 8.61 17.61
N GLY A 153 -24.10 8.95 18.21
CA GLY A 153 -23.32 10.12 17.82
C GLY A 153 -22.65 9.93 16.46
N THR A 154 -22.19 8.72 16.15
CA THR A 154 -21.64 8.35 14.84
C THR A 154 -22.69 8.46 13.74
N ASP A 155 -23.90 7.95 14.00
CA ASP A 155 -25.02 8.04 13.07
C ASP A 155 -25.42 9.50 12.81
N ALA A 156 -25.48 10.32 13.86
CA ALA A 156 -25.79 11.75 13.73
C ALA A 156 -24.78 12.51 12.86
N VAL A 157 -23.50 12.12 12.84
CA VAL A 157 -22.50 12.72 11.94
C VAL A 157 -22.83 12.41 10.48
N VAL A 158 -23.12 11.14 10.18
CA VAL A 158 -23.47 10.67 8.82
C VAL A 158 -24.78 11.28 8.34
N GLU A 159 -25.74 11.50 9.23
CA GLU A 159 -27.05 12.07 8.89
C GLU A 159 -27.00 13.58 8.64
N ARG A 160 -26.06 14.31 9.26
CA ARG A 160 -25.95 15.78 9.17
C ARG A 160 -24.99 16.29 8.09
N HIS A 161 -24.13 15.44 7.55
CA HIS A 161 -23.10 15.84 6.59
C HIS A 161 -23.30 15.16 5.25
N GLN A 162 -22.86 15.84 4.19
CA GLN A 162 -22.79 15.26 2.85
C GLN A 162 -21.49 14.46 2.71
N ILE A 163 -21.61 13.17 2.41
CA ILE A 163 -20.46 12.30 2.20
C ILE A 163 -20.10 12.33 0.72
N THR A 164 -18.85 12.67 0.40
CA THR A 164 -18.36 12.81 -0.99
C THR A 164 -17.13 11.93 -1.22
N CYS A 165 -17.11 10.73 -0.64
CA CYS A 165 -16.00 9.81 -0.78
C CYS A 165 -15.86 9.40 -2.25
N SER A 166 -14.70 9.71 -2.84
CA SER A 166 -14.40 9.41 -4.23
C SER A 166 -13.55 8.14 -4.41
N HIS A 167 -13.04 7.59 -3.31
CA HIS A 167 -12.07 6.51 -3.32
C HIS A 167 -12.74 5.14 -3.09
N TYR A 168 -12.60 4.23 -4.04
CA TYR A 168 -13.28 2.94 -4.02
C TYR A 168 -12.87 2.05 -2.83
N ASP A 169 -11.59 1.99 -2.47
CA ASP A 169 -11.14 1.11 -1.37
C ASP A 169 -11.61 1.57 0.01
N ALA A 170 -12.07 2.82 0.15
CA ALA A 170 -12.80 3.28 1.33
C ALA A 170 -14.31 3.01 1.18
N PHE A 171 -14.88 3.35 0.02
CA PHE A 171 -16.31 3.23 -0.25
C PHE A 171 -16.83 1.80 -0.15
N ARG A 172 -16.07 0.79 -0.59
CA ARG A 172 -16.49 -0.62 -0.56
C ARG A 172 -16.69 -1.20 0.85
N PHE A 173 -16.29 -0.47 1.89
CA PHE A 173 -16.50 -0.83 3.28
C PHE A 173 -17.72 -0.16 3.92
N PHE A 174 -18.43 0.71 3.19
CA PHE A 174 -19.63 1.36 3.71
C PHE A 174 -20.66 0.32 4.12
N THR A 175 -21.44 0.63 5.16
CA THR A 175 -22.62 -0.18 5.47
C THR A 175 -23.63 -0.08 4.31
N PRO A 176 -24.49 -1.10 4.12
CA PRO A 176 -25.59 -1.02 3.15
C PRO A 176 -26.42 0.27 3.29
N GLU A 177 -26.65 0.70 4.53
CA GLU A 177 -27.41 1.90 4.89
C GLU A 177 -26.67 3.21 4.57
N ALA A 178 -25.34 3.22 4.56
CA ALA A 178 -24.53 4.40 4.23
C ALA A 178 -24.28 4.56 2.73
N THR A 179 -24.28 3.45 1.97
CA THR A 179 -23.95 3.43 0.54
C THR A 179 -24.77 4.44 -0.26
N GLY A 180 -26.06 4.56 0.06
CA GLY A 180 -26.99 5.50 -0.56
C GLY A 180 -26.70 6.99 -0.30
N ARG A 181 -26.00 7.30 0.80
CA ARG A 181 -25.76 8.67 1.29
C ARG A 181 -24.52 9.32 0.71
N ASN A 182 -23.61 8.55 0.11
CA ASN A 182 -22.49 9.12 -0.61
C ASN A 182 -23.01 9.85 -1.85
N GLU A 183 -22.43 10.98 -2.22
CA GLU A 183 -22.79 11.67 -3.47
C GLU A 183 -22.30 10.89 -4.68
N LEU A 184 -21.12 10.27 -4.55
CA LEU A 184 -20.49 9.47 -5.59
C LEU A 184 -20.85 7.98 -5.43
N ARG A 185 -20.66 7.21 -6.49
CA ARG A 185 -20.70 5.74 -6.46
C ARG A 185 -19.40 5.16 -7.01
N PRO A 186 -18.28 5.28 -6.27
CA PRO A 186 -17.01 4.73 -6.73
C PRO A 186 -17.11 3.24 -7.00
N THR A 187 -16.56 2.81 -8.14
CA THR A 187 -16.28 1.41 -8.44
C THR A 187 -14.79 1.25 -8.75
N ARG A 188 -14.30 0.02 -8.84
CA ARG A 188 -12.90 -0.21 -9.22
C ARG A 188 -12.60 0.32 -10.63
N GLU A 189 -13.56 0.17 -11.55
CA GLU A 189 -13.47 0.59 -12.94
C GLU A 189 -13.43 2.12 -13.06
N LEU A 190 -14.18 2.82 -12.21
CA LEU A 190 -14.23 4.28 -12.15
C LEU A 190 -13.09 4.89 -11.33
N GLN A 191 -12.17 4.09 -10.78
CA GLN A 191 -11.10 4.59 -9.91
C GLN A 191 -10.28 5.69 -10.59
N VAL A 192 -9.91 5.51 -11.87
CA VAL A 192 -9.16 6.50 -12.63
C VAL A 192 -9.94 7.80 -12.79
N GLU A 193 -11.27 7.75 -12.95
CA GLU A 193 -12.12 8.92 -13.12
C GLU A 193 -12.36 9.66 -11.81
N LEU A 194 -12.60 8.92 -10.72
CA LEU A 194 -13.12 9.48 -9.47
C LEU A 194 -12.06 9.77 -8.41
N ASP A 195 -10.93 9.05 -8.38
CA ASP A 195 -9.88 9.31 -7.38
C ASP A 195 -9.43 10.77 -7.45
N GLN A 196 -9.39 11.41 -6.27
CA GLN A 196 -9.08 12.83 -6.11
C GLN A 196 -7.72 13.00 -5.43
N PRO A 197 -6.85 13.92 -5.89
CA PRO A 197 -5.53 14.12 -5.29
C PRO A 197 -5.58 14.67 -3.86
N GLY A 198 -6.70 15.27 -3.44
CA GLY A 198 -6.92 15.68 -2.04
C GLY A 198 -7.33 14.54 -1.09
N CYS A 199 -7.56 13.33 -1.61
CA CYS A 199 -7.91 12.17 -0.80
C CYS A 199 -6.64 11.55 -0.18
N LEU A 200 -6.62 11.43 1.15
CA LEU A 200 -5.53 10.76 1.88
C LEU A 200 -5.30 9.32 1.37
N HIS A 201 -6.38 8.59 1.10
CA HIS A 201 -6.29 7.20 0.63
C HIS A 201 -5.64 7.06 -0.74
N VAL A 202 -5.86 8.01 -1.64
CA VAL A 202 -5.17 8.05 -2.94
C VAL A 202 -3.67 8.23 -2.71
N GLY A 203 -3.26 9.13 -1.81
CA GLY A 203 -1.86 9.29 -1.42
C GLY A 203 -1.25 8.03 -0.78
N MET A 204 -1.99 7.34 0.09
CA MET A 204 -1.56 6.09 0.70
C MET A 204 -1.33 4.99 -0.36
N ASP A 205 -2.24 4.86 -1.33
CA ASP A 205 -2.13 3.91 -2.44
C ASP A 205 -0.80 4.09 -3.20
N LEU A 206 -0.35 5.33 -3.40
CA LEU A 206 0.93 5.59 -4.06
C LEU A 206 2.11 5.01 -3.28
N VAL A 207 2.14 5.22 -1.96
CA VAL A 207 3.24 4.76 -1.11
C VAL A 207 3.27 3.23 -1.02
N ILE A 208 2.10 2.60 -0.85
CA ILE A 208 1.99 1.14 -0.67
C ILE A 208 2.25 0.41 -1.98
N ARG A 209 1.65 0.89 -3.07
CA ARG A 209 1.70 0.17 -4.36
C ARG A 209 3.02 0.39 -5.07
N LEU A 210 3.70 1.53 -4.91
CA LEU A 210 5.05 1.72 -5.46
C LEU A 210 6.15 1.10 -4.59
N GLY A 211 5.94 0.99 -3.26
CA GLY A 211 6.91 0.40 -2.33
C GLY A 211 6.97 -1.12 -2.34
N CYS A 212 5.84 -1.80 -2.60
CA CYS A 212 5.73 -3.27 -2.48
C CYS A 212 5.78 -4.03 -3.83
N THR A 213 5.86 -3.33 -4.95
CA THR A 213 5.86 -3.91 -6.31
C THR A 213 7.02 -4.86 -6.61
N TRP A 214 8.13 -4.75 -5.86
CA TRP A 214 9.35 -5.54 -6.09
C TRP A 214 9.50 -6.77 -5.18
N HIS A 215 8.65 -6.89 -4.16
CA HIS A 215 8.84 -7.87 -3.07
C HIS A 215 7.64 -8.78 -2.81
N ALA A 216 6.57 -8.68 -3.61
CA ALA A 216 5.41 -9.56 -3.51
C ALA A 216 5.74 -10.97 -4.02
N GLU A 217 6.31 -11.79 -3.14
CA GLU A 217 6.25 -13.25 -3.21
C GLU A 217 4.92 -13.71 -2.62
N GLY A 218 4.01 -14.12 -3.50
CA GLY A 218 2.70 -14.65 -3.18
C GLY A 218 1.62 -14.15 -4.15
N PRO A 219 0.53 -14.90 -4.36
CA PRO A 219 -0.63 -14.37 -5.04
C PRO A 219 -1.05 -13.08 -4.32
N GLN A 220 -1.27 -12.01 -5.09
CA GLN A 220 -2.03 -10.87 -4.57
C GLN A 220 -3.33 -11.45 -4.03
N PRO A 221 -3.81 -11.05 -2.84
CA PRO A 221 -5.15 -11.42 -2.43
C PRO A 221 -6.07 -11.04 -3.59
N ARG A 222 -6.80 -12.02 -4.12
CA ARG A 222 -7.95 -11.71 -4.97
C ARG A 222 -8.88 -10.91 -4.08
N VAL A 223 -8.99 -9.62 -4.36
CA VAL A 223 -10.01 -8.75 -3.77
C VAL A 223 -11.28 -8.95 -4.57
#